data_AF-A0A8S9Z8U9-F1
#
_entry.id   AF-A0A8S9Z8U9-F1
#
_cell.length_a   1.000
_cell.length_b   1.000
_cell.length_c   1.000
_cell.angle_alpha   90.00
_cell.angle_beta   90.00
_cell.angle_gamma   90.00
#
_symmetry.space_group_name_H-M   'P 1'
#
loop_
_entity.id
_entity.type
_entity.pdbx_description
1 polymer ?
#
loop_
_entity_poly.entity_id
_entity_poly.type
_entity_poly.pdbx_seq_one_letter_code
_entity_poly.pdbx_strand_id
1 'polypeptide(L)'
;MFPEHGFSGPVDSELEQILQLTTDYSSHKPLEIERQLGYSDLEFASSIRRSQLIEAIDGNQSISKFFHFGAILDGFELIVQKLYGISFKRLLPEKGEKVYRDDENNETFLGDIFIDVDARPSKLQGDCHFTIRCSKLLENGQFQTPIVVVLTISNLPLCSLSNLLEKLEMSHQQAENFFFMKWAMQCIQFWEEQFFQHVAGTRCPTDFAEILQKICRDVSGRFMDSEQASTLIKCRRIFPAIHNTQQAIFSLLDLEIHGEHAADISQNKLCTTDLFLQLHKKALPQLNIPRNYAYHHRISHLVMEQNIIHISLLELVHQ
;
A
#
# COMPACT_ATOMS: atom_id res chain seq x y z
N MET A 1 -21.11 6.73 -19.11
CA MET A 1 -20.55 5.43 -19.53
C MET A 1 -19.04 5.55 -19.34
N PHE A 2 -18.51 5.00 -18.25
CA PHE A 2 -17.08 5.08 -17.94
C PHE A 2 -16.30 4.15 -18.87
N PRO A 3 -15.14 4.57 -19.42
CA PRO A 3 -14.38 3.72 -20.35
C PRO A 3 -13.96 2.40 -19.70
N GLU A 4 -14.05 1.30 -20.45
CA GLU A 4 -13.74 -0.06 -19.99
C GLU A 4 -12.28 -0.25 -19.52
N HIS A 5 -11.38 0.66 -19.88
CA HIS A 5 -9.95 0.59 -19.55
C HIS A 5 -9.45 1.61 -18.51
N GLY A 6 -10.36 2.38 -17.88
CA GLY A 6 -9.99 3.42 -16.89
C GLY A 6 -9.64 4.78 -17.52
N PHE A 7 -9.19 5.73 -16.69
CA PHE A 7 -8.85 7.10 -17.11
C PHE A 7 -7.43 7.19 -17.65
N SER A 8 -7.06 6.31 -18.59
CA SER A 8 -5.72 6.29 -19.17
C SER A 8 -5.64 7.19 -20.41
N GLY A 9 -4.76 8.19 -20.38
CA GLY A 9 -4.48 9.08 -21.51
C GLY A 9 -3.01 9.52 -21.51
N PRO A 10 -2.54 10.22 -22.56
CA PRO A 10 -1.27 10.93 -22.45
C PRO A 10 -1.35 11.95 -21.31
N VAL A 11 -0.21 12.26 -20.69
CA VAL A 11 -0.10 13.16 -19.52
C VAL A 11 -0.89 14.46 -19.71
N ASP A 12 -0.78 15.09 -20.89
CA ASP A 12 -1.49 16.33 -21.22
C ASP A 12 -3.02 16.19 -21.14
N SER A 13 -3.56 15.07 -21.63
CA SER A 13 -5.00 14.81 -21.58
C SER A 13 -5.50 14.55 -20.16
N GLU A 14 -4.72 13.86 -19.33
CA GLU A 14 -5.07 13.65 -17.92
C GLU A 14 -5.04 14.99 -17.16
N LEU A 15 -4.06 15.86 -17.44
CA LEU A 15 -3.96 17.20 -16.84
C LEU A 15 -5.14 18.10 -17.24
N GLU A 16 -5.56 18.09 -18.50
CA GLU A 16 -6.76 18.79 -18.96
C GLU A 16 -8.02 18.31 -18.22
N GLN A 17 -8.18 17.01 -18.05
CA GLN A 17 -9.31 16.44 -17.30
C GLN A 17 -9.28 16.87 -15.82
N ILE A 18 -8.11 16.91 -15.20
CA ILE A 18 -7.96 17.37 -13.82
C ILE A 18 -8.31 18.86 -13.72
N LEU A 19 -7.84 19.69 -14.64
CA LEU A 19 -8.16 21.12 -14.67
C LEU A 19 -9.67 21.34 -14.78
N GLN A 20 -10.33 20.61 -15.67
CA GLN A 20 -11.78 20.67 -15.84
C GLN A 20 -12.51 20.28 -14.54
N LEU A 21 -12.21 19.10 -13.99
CA LEU A 21 -12.86 18.58 -12.78
C LEU A 21 -12.73 19.52 -11.59
N THR A 22 -11.51 20.01 -11.37
CA THR A 22 -11.25 20.88 -10.22
C THR A 22 -11.84 22.28 -10.39
N THR A 23 -12.07 22.72 -11.63
CA THR A 23 -12.76 23.98 -11.93
C THR A 23 -14.28 23.85 -11.74
N ASP A 24 -14.86 22.73 -12.17
CA ASP A 24 -16.30 22.46 -12.03
C ASP A 24 -16.74 22.33 -10.57
N TYR A 25 -15.86 21.80 -9.69
CA TYR A 25 -16.11 21.65 -8.26
C TYR A 25 -15.77 22.89 -7.42
N SER A 26 -15.18 23.92 -8.02
CA SER A 26 -14.96 25.21 -7.35
C SER A 26 -16.30 25.94 -7.24
N SER A 27 -16.77 26.17 -6.01
CA SER A 27 -17.97 26.97 -5.72
C SER A 27 -17.84 28.44 -6.12
N HIS A 28 -16.68 28.87 -6.61
CA HIS A 28 -16.44 30.19 -7.17
C HIS A 28 -16.10 30.04 -8.64
N LYS A 29 -16.88 30.67 -9.52
CA LYS A 29 -16.47 30.89 -10.91
C LYS A 29 -15.11 31.58 -10.86
N PRO A 30 -14.06 31.02 -11.47
CA PRO A 30 -12.78 31.71 -11.51
C PRO A 30 -13.02 33.10 -12.11
N LEU A 31 -12.60 34.15 -11.41
CA LEU A 31 -12.24 35.41 -12.06
C LEU A 31 -11.29 35.05 -13.21
N GLU A 32 -11.30 35.81 -14.31
CA GLU A 32 -10.64 35.59 -15.62
C GLU A 32 -9.09 35.42 -15.59
N ILE A 33 -8.54 34.88 -14.52
CA ILE A 33 -7.15 34.50 -14.33
C ILE A 33 -7.03 33.04 -14.75
N GLU A 34 -6.12 32.74 -15.67
CA GLU A 34 -5.73 31.37 -16.01
C GLU A 34 -5.34 30.62 -14.73
N ARG A 35 -6.18 29.67 -14.33
CA ARG A 35 -5.94 28.84 -13.15
C ARG A 35 -4.81 27.87 -13.47
N GLN A 36 -3.76 27.92 -12.66
CA GLN A 36 -2.63 27.00 -12.76
C GLN A 36 -2.84 25.77 -11.86
N LEU A 37 -2.51 24.59 -12.38
CA LEU A 37 -2.61 23.33 -11.64
C LEU A 37 -1.46 23.19 -10.63
N GLY A 38 -1.78 22.78 -9.41
CA GLY A 38 -0.81 22.36 -8.40
C GLY A 38 -0.99 20.89 -7.99
N TYR A 39 -0.10 20.39 -7.13
CA TYR A 39 -0.20 19.02 -6.59
C TYR A 39 -1.49 18.73 -5.84
N SER A 40 -2.00 19.71 -5.11
CA SER A 40 -3.27 19.58 -4.39
C SER A 40 -4.42 19.30 -5.34
N ASP A 41 -4.37 19.82 -6.58
CA ASP A 41 -5.42 19.59 -7.58
C ASP A 41 -5.39 18.15 -8.11
N LEU A 42 -4.19 17.56 -8.24
CA LEU A 42 -4.03 16.17 -8.64
C LEU A 42 -4.68 15.22 -7.63
N GLU A 43 -4.37 15.40 -6.35
CA GLU A 43 -4.93 14.58 -5.27
C GLU A 43 -6.44 14.81 -5.12
N PHE A 44 -6.87 16.07 -5.20
CA PHE A 44 -8.28 16.42 -5.13
C PHE A 44 -9.09 15.81 -6.28
N ALA A 45 -8.63 15.94 -7.53
CA ALA A 45 -9.30 15.34 -8.67
C ALA A 45 -9.32 13.81 -8.60
N SER A 46 -8.21 13.19 -8.16
CA SER A 46 -8.13 11.75 -7.96
C SER A 46 -9.14 11.27 -6.91
N SER A 47 -9.27 12.02 -5.81
CA SER A 47 -10.28 11.76 -4.79
C SER A 47 -11.71 11.88 -5.34
N ILE A 48 -12.01 12.94 -6.09
CA ILE A 48 -13.33 13.13 -6.72
C ILE A 48 -13.66 11.96 -7.65
N ARG A 49 -12.74 11.58 -8.53
CA ARG A 49 -12.97 10.46 -9.46
C ARG A 49 -13.21 9.15 -8.73
N ARG A 50 -12.46 8.90 -7.65
CA ARG A 50 -12.65 7.72 -6.82
C ARG A 50 -14.03 7.72 -6.16
N SER A 51 -14.44 8.85 -5.58
CA SER A 51 -15.78 9.01 -5.01
C SER A 51 -16.87 8.79 -6.06
N GLN A 52 -16.76 9.38 -7.24
CA GLN A 52 -17.73 9.19 -8.33
C GLN A 52 -17.88 7.73 -8.76
N LEU A 53 -16.75 7.00 -8.86
CA LEU A 53 -16.76 5.58 -9.22
C LEU A 53 -17.43 4.75 -8.12
N ILE A 54 -17.12 5.01 -6.85
CA ILE A 54 -17.72 4.29 -5.72
C ILE A 54 -19.22 4.63 -5.61
N GLU A 55 -19.61 5.90 -5.69
CA GLU A 55 -21.01 6.35 -5.63
C GLU A 55 -21.86 5.73 -6.76
N ALA A 56 -21.28 5.51 -7.95
CA ALA A 56 -21.98 4.89 -9.06
C ALA A 56 -22.44 3.45 -8.76
N ILE A 57 -21.77 2.76 -7.85
CA ILE A 57 -22.08 1.36 -7.48
C ILE A 57 -22.64 1.23 -6.06
N ASP A 58 -22.47 2.24 -5.21
CA ASP A 58 -22.93 2.25 -3.81
C ASP A 58 -24.45 2.43 -3.64
N GLY A 59 -25.22 2.47 -4.73
CA GLY A 59 -26.67 2.71 -4.69
C GLY A 59 -27.47 1.82 -3.71
N ASN A 60 -27.19 0.51 -3.62
CA ASN A 60 -27.93 -0.43 -2.76
C ASN A 60 -27.08 -1.22 -1.74
N GLN A 61 -25.76 -1.29 -1.89
CA GLN A 61 -24.87 -2.02 -0.98
C GLN A 61 -23.47 -1.40 -0.98
N SER A 62 -23.13 -0.69 0.11
CA SER A 62 -21.81 -0.08 0.27
C SER A 62 -20.69 -1.12 0.10
N ILE A 63 -19.66 -0.82 -0.71
CA ILE A 63 -18.46 -1.69 -0.79
C ILE A 63 -17.76 -1.78 0.58
N SER A 64 -17.88 -0.76 1.44
CA SER A 64 -17.20 -0.73 2.74
C SER A 64 -17.52 -1.95 3.61
N LYS A 65 -18.69 -2.58 3.45
CA LYS A 65 -19.11 -3.78 4.18
C LYS A 65 -18.26 -5.03 3.92
N PHE A 66 -17.46 -5.03 2.85
CA PHE A 66 -16.53 -6.11 2.52
C PHE A 66 -15.15 -5.90 3.14
N PHE A 67 -14.87 -4.68 3.64
CA PHE A 67 -13.58 -4.28 4.17
C PHE A 67 -13.60 -4.16 5.69
N HIS A 68 -14.12 -5.18 6.37
CA HIS A 68 -13.91 -5.35 7.80
C HIS A 68 -12.71 -6.27 8.04
N PHE A 69 -11.94 -6.00 9.08
CA PHE A 69 -10.69 -6.70 9.35
C PHE A 69 -10.86 -8.23 9.46
N GLY A 70 -11.95 -8.70 10.06
CA GLY A 70 -12.26 -10.13 10.13
C GLY A 70 -12.47 -10.77 8.77
N ALA A 71 -13.20 -10.12 7.87
CA ALA A 71 -13.43 -10.62 6.50
C ALA A 71 -12.13 -10.67 5.68
N ILE A 72 -11.27 -9.67 5.86
CA ILE A 72 -9.93 -9.60 5.25
C ILE A 72 -9.07 -10.75 5.79
N LEU A 73 -9.04 -10.98 7.11
CA LEU A 73 -8.30 -12.07 7.73
C LEU A 73 -8.81 -13.45 7.32
N ASP A 74 -10.13 -13.68 7.30
CA ASP A 74 -10.74 -14.93 6.84
C ASP A 74 -10.36 -15.20 5.38
N GLY A 75 -10.42 -14.15 4.57
CA GLY A 75 -10.04 -14.20 3.18
C GLY A 75 -8.57 -14.58 2.99
N PHE A 76 -7.70 -13.93 3.75
CA PHE A 76 -6.27 -14.22 3.76
C PHE A 76 -5.98 -15.66 4.19
N GLU A 77 -6.56 -16.12 5.28
CA GLU A 77 -6.44 -17.50 5.76
C GLU A 77 -6.87 -18.50 4.69
N LEU A 78 -7.97 -18.25 3.99
CA LEU A 78 -8.44 -19.10 2.89
C LEU A 78 -7.42 -19.18 1.74
N ILE A 79 -6.77 -18.07 1.36
CA ILE A 79 -5.72 -18.06 0.32
C ILE A 79 -4.56 -18.94 0.76
N VAL A 80 -4.06 -18.68 1.96
CA VAL A 80 -2.84 -19.31 2.46
C VAL A 80 -3.09 -20.80 2.68
N GLN A 81 -4.26 -21.18 3.18
CA GLN A 81 -4.66 -22.58 3.30
C GLN A 81 -4.72 -23.27 1.93
N LYS A 82 -5.29 -22.63 0.90
CA LYS A 82 -5.39 -23.24 -0.44
C LYS A 82 -4.06 -23.32 -1.19
N LEU A 83 -3.20 -22.30 -1.04
CA LEU A 83 -1.92 -22.25 -1.74
C LEU A 83 -0.85 -23.07 -1.03
N TYR A 84 -0.89 -23.13 0.30
CA TYR A 84 0.22 -23.60 1.11
C TYR A 84 -0.17 -24.58 2.22
N GLY A 85 -1.46 -24.85 2.41
CA GLY A 85 -1.92 -25.77 3.46
C GLY A 85 -1.78 -25.24 4.88
N ILE A 86 -1.56 -23.94 5.08
CA ILE A 86 -1.36 -23.34 6.40
C ILE A 86 -2.69 -22.85 6.96
N SER A 87 -2.95 -23.13 8.24
CA SER A 87 -4.06 -22.62 9.03
C SER A 87 -3.58 -21.62 10.09
N PHE A 88 -4.48 -20.76 10.58
CA PHE A 88 -4.14 -19.80 11.63
C PHE A 88 -5.00 -20.00 12.88
N LYS A 89 -4.40 -19.76 14.04
CA LYS A 89 -5.10 -19.70 15.31
C LYS A 89 -5.06 -18.28 15.83
N ARG A 90 -6.24 -17.66 16.01
CA ARG A 90 -6.39 -16.27 16.46
C ARG A 90 -6.48 -16.22 17.97
N LEU A 91 -5.57 -15.46 18.60
CA LEU A 91 -5.47 -15.34 20.05
C LEU A 91 -5.29 -13.87 20.43
N LEU A 92 -5.84 -13.47 21.58
CA LEU A 92 -5.49 -12.19 22.19
C LEU A 92 -4.11 -12.36 22.86
N PRO A 93 -3.20 -11.38 22.72
CA PRO A 93 -1.93 -11.44 23.42
C PRO A 93 -2.17 -11.33 24.94
N GLU A 94 -1.68 -12.28 25.74
CA GLU A 94 -1.69 -12.09 27.18
C GLU A 94 -0.62 -11.07 27.61
N LYS A 95 -0.72 -10.62 28.86
CA LYS A 95 0.11 -9.54 29.41
C LYS A 95 1.58 -10.01 29.52
N GLY A 96 2.38 -9.67 28.50
CA GLY A 96 3.81 -10.01 28.42
C GLY A 96 4.12 -11.25 27.57
N GLU A 97 3.20 -11.74 26.75
CA GLU A 97 3.33 -13.07 26.16
C GLU A 97 3.87 -13.16 24.72
N LYS A 98 4.71 -14.20 24.57
CA LYS A 98 4.93 -15.02 23.38
C LYS A 98 3.72 -15.95 23.24
N VAL A 99 3.16 -16.05 22.04
CA VAL A 99 2.00 -16.90 21.78
C VAL A 99 2.44 -18.38 21.73
N TYR A 100 1.66 -19.26 22.37
CA TYR A 100 1.87 -20.73 22.42
C TYR A 100 0.55 -21.49 22.14
N ARG A 101 0.72 -22.75 21.67
CA ARG A 101 -0.15 -23.97 21.70
C ARG A 101 -1.09 -24.31 20.51
N ASP A 102 -1.22 -25.58 20.09
CA ASP A 102 -0.93 -26.88 20.75
C ASP A 102 -0.70 -28.03 19.75
N ASP A 103 0.12 -29.00 20.16
CA ASP A 103 0.40 -30.28 19.48
C ASP A 103 -0.65 -31.32 19.92
N GLU A 104 -1.72 -31.51 19.16
CA GLU A 104 -2.53 -32.73 19.27
C GLU A 104 -2.87 -33.39 17.93
N ASN A 105 -2.51 -32.79 16.78
CA ASN A 105 -2.77 -33.39 15.47
C ASN A 105 -1.68 -33.11 14.43
N ASN A 106 -0.47 -33.69 14.53
CA ASN A 106 0.52 -33.70 13.42
C ASN A 106 0.80 -32.35 12.70
N GLU A 107 0.42 -31.20 13.28
CA GLU A 107 0.45 -29.89 12.65
C GLU A 107 1.72 -29.19 13.10
N THR A 108 2.69 -29.07 12.18
CA THR A 108 3.97 -28.42 12.49
C THR A 108 3.75 -26.94 12.72
N PHE A 109 4.12 -26.44 13.90
CA PHE A 109 4.05 -25.01 14.20
C PHE A 109 5.02 -24.21 13.34
N LEU A 110 4.50 -23.19 12.63
CA LEU A 110 5.27 -22.44 11.65
C LEU A 110 5.76 -21.06 12.12
N GLY A 111 5.19 -20.47 13.18
CA GLY A 111 5.61 -19.17 13.70
C GLY A 111 4.47 -18.26 14.18
N ASP A 112 4.83 -17.08 14.66
CA ASP A 112 3.90 -16.10 15.24
C ASP A 112 3.77 -14.83 14.40
N ILE A 113 2.54 -14.34 14.27
CA ILE A 113 2.23 -13.04 13.67
C ILE A 113 1.47 -12.19 14.70
N PHE A 114 2.09 -11.10 15.12
CA PHE A 114 1.45 -10.09 15.96
C PHE A 114 0.82 -9.03 15.08
N ILE A 115 -0.38 -8.57 15.42
CA ILE A 115 -1.06 -7.49 14.70
C ILE A 115 -1.27 -6.33 15.68
N ASP A 116 -0.53 -5.26 15.46
CA ASP A 116 -0.63 -4.02 16.23
C ASP A 116 -1.49 -3.02 15.43
N VAL A 117 -2.74 -2.88 15.85
CA VAL A 117 -3.75 -2.02 15.22
C VAL A 117 -3.90 -0.65 15.90
N ASP A 118 -3.51 -0.54 17.17
CA ASP A 118 -3.84 0.64 17.99
C ASP A 118 -3.01 1.85 17.57
N ALA A 119 -3.68 2.98 17.33
CA ALA A 119 -3.01 4.26 17.13
C ALA A 119 -2.43 4.80 18.44
N ARG A 120 -1.16 5.21 18.41
CA ARG A 120 -0.49 5.92 19.51
C ARG A 120 0.50 6.93 18.95
N PRO A 121 0.73 8.09 19.62
CA PRO A 121 1.57 9.16 19.07
C PRO A 121 3.01 8.76 18.70
N SER A 122 3.56 7.74 19.35
CA SER A 122 4.91 7.24 19.09
C SER A 122 4.99 6.15 18.02
N LYS A 123 3.86 5.68 17.49
CA LYS A 123 3.82 4.64 16.44
C LYS A 123 4.13 5.26 15.09
N LEU A 124 4.92 4.53 14.29
CA LEU A 124 5.19 4.90 12.91
C LEU A 124 3.88 5.07 12.13
N GLN A 125 3.83 6.10 11.29
CA GLN A 125 2.69 6.33 10.40
C GLN A 125 2.84 5.45 9.15
N GLY A 126 1.80 4.69 8.81
CA GLY A 126 1.76 3.79 7.66
C GLY A 126 1.59 2.31 8.04
N ASP A 127 1.04 1.54 7.12
CA ASP A 127 0.97 0.08 7.24
C ASP A 127 2.35 -0.51 6.91
N CYS A 128 2.90 -1.35 7.78
CA CYS A 128 4.21 -1.98 7.56
C CYS A 128 4.32 -3.32 8.32
N HIS A 129 5.39 -4.05 8.08
CA HIS A 129 5.71 -5.26 8.83
C HIS A 129 7.15 -5.23 9.35
N PHE A 130 7.38 -5.86 10.49
CA PHE A 130 8.69 -6.00 11.11
C PHE A 130 8.96 -7.44 11.48
N THR A 131 10.09 -7.97 11.05
CA THR A 131 10.56 -9.29 11.49
C THR A 131 11.29 -9.14 12.81
N ILE A 132 10.69 -9.63 13.91
CA ILE A 132 11.35 -9.71 15.23
C ILE A 132 12.39 -10.83 15.20
N ARG A 133 12.03 -11.96 14.58
CA ARG A 133 12.87 -13.15 14.52
C ARG A 133 12.70 -13.82 13.17
N CYS A 134 13.81 -14.11 12.49
CA CYS A 134 13.81 -14.90 11.26
C CYS A 134 13.73 -16.40 11.57
N SER A 135 13.24 -17.17 10.61
CA SER A 135 13.38 -18.62 10.61
C SER A 135 14.84 -19.02 10.36
N LYS A 136 15.34 -20.05 11.06
CA LYS A 136 16.72 -20.54 10.91
C LYS A 136 16.90 -21.95 11.49
N LEU A 137 17.74 -22.78 10.88
CA LEU A 137 18.25 -24.00 11.51
C LEU A 137 19.33 -23.66 12.54
N LEU A 138 19.09 -24.06 13.80
CA LEU A 138 20.02 -23.88 14.90
C LEU A 138 21.15 -24.92 14.84
N GLU A 139 22.27 -24.64 15.48
CA GLU A 139 23.44 -25.53 15.54
C GLU A 139 23.11 -26.90 16.17
N ASN A 140 22.11 -26.95 17.04
CA ASN A 140 21.62 -28.17 17.66
C ASN A 140 20.67 -28.99 16.75
N GLY A 141 20.48 -28.58 15.49
CA GLY A 141 19.61 -29.23 14.51
C GLY A 141 18.12 -28.90 14.65
N GLN A 142 17.72 -28.06 15.60
CA GLN A 142 16.33 -27.61 15.74
C GLN A 142 16.02 -26.43 14.82
N PHE A 143 14.79 -26.33 14.34
CA PHE A 143 14.35 -25.19 13.55
C PHE A 143 13.77 -24.09 14.45
N GLN A 144 14.30 -22.88 14.32
CA GLN A 144 13.75 -21.68 14.94
C GLN A 144 12.61 -21.15 14.08
N THR A 145 11.43 -20.97 14.68
CA THR A 145 10.29 -20.36 14.00
C THR A 145 10.39 -18.83 13.97
N PRO A 146 9.91 -18.16 12.92
CA PRO A 146 9.92 -16.71 12.82
C PRO A 146 8.87 -16.06 13.72
N ILE A 147 9.09 -14.79 14.04
CA ILE A 147 8.13 -13.90 14.69
C ILE A 147 8.05 -12.62 13.86
N VAL A 148 6.86 -12.27 13.41
CA VAL A 148 6.62 -11.07 12.61
C VAL A 148 5.56 -10.20 13.29
N VAL A 149 5.71 -8.89 13.19
CA VAL A 149 4.72 -7.90 13.62
C VAL A 149 4.20 -7.20 12.39
N VAL A 150 2.88 -7.18 12.27
CA VAL A 150 2.12 -6.41 11.30
C VAL A 150 1.61 -5.16 12.01
N LEU A 151 1.89 -4.01 11.43
CA LEU A 151 1.38 -2.72 11.88
C LEU A 151 0.35 -2.25 10.88
N THR A 152 -0.84 -1.97 11.39
CA THR A 152 -1.83 -1.16 10.70
C THR A 152 -2.36 -0.10 11.66
N ILE A 153 -2.85 1.01 11.15
CA ILE A 153 -3.32 2.12 11.98
C ILE A 153 -4.84 2.14 11.95
N SER A 154 -5.42 1.93 13.13
CA SER A 154 -6.82 2.22 13.41
C SER A 154 -6.96 3.31 14.46
N ASN A 155 -7.90 4.21 14.23
CA ASN A 155 -8.27 5.25 15.20
C ASN A 155 -9.28 4.75 16.25
N LEU A 156 -9.67 3.46 16.21
CA LEU A 156 -10.60 2.86 17.15
C LEU A 156 -9.83 2.18 18.29
N PRO A 157 -10.10 2.51 19.56
CA PRO A 157 -9.59 1.74 20.69
C PRO A 157 -10.35 0.41 20.75
N LEU A 158 -9.72 -0.69 20.32
CA LEU A 158 -10.40 -1.99 20.20
C LEU A 158 -10.01 -2.89 21.37
N CYS A 159 -10.90 -2.99 22.37
CA CYS A 159 -10.63 -3.71 23.62
C CYS A 159 -10.90 -5.23 23.57
N SER A 160 -11.40 -5.79 22.46
CA SER A 160 -11.67 -7.24 22.35
C SER A 160 -11.50 -7.77 20.92
N LEU A 161 -11.20 -9.07 20.78
CA LEU A 161 -10.99 -9.73 19.50
C LEU A 161 -12.24 -9.67 18.60
N SER A 162 -13.43 -9.91 19.15
CA SER A 162 -14.68 -9.83 18.38
C SER A 162 -14.93 -8.41 17.86
N ASN A 163 -14.71 -7.38 18.69
CA ASN A 163 -14.82 -6.00 18.25
C ASN A 163 -13.77 -5.67 17.17
N LEU A 164 -12.55 -6.19 17.31
CA LEU A 164 -11.49 -6.01 16.34
C LEU A 164 -11.85 -6.63 14.98
N LEU A 165 -12.40 -7.85 14.96
CA LEU A 165 -12.74 -8.54 13.72
C LEU A 165 -13.97 -7.94 13.03
N GLU A 166 -15.00 -7.56 13.79
CA GLU A 166 -16.28 -7.13 13.23
C GLU A 166 -16.38 -5.62 12.99
N LYS A 167 -15.76 -4.79 13.84
CA LYS A 167 -15.98 -3.34 13.83
C LYS A 167 -14.82 -2.54 13.26
N LEU A 168 -13.65 -3.16 13.08
CA LEU A 168 -12.55 -2.48 12.42
C LEU A 168 -12.84 -2.42 10.91
N GLU A 169 -13.38 -1.29 10.48
CA GLU A 169 -13.43 -0.93 9.07
C GLU A 169 -12.04 -0.54 8.58
N MET A 170 -11.65 -1.09 7.44
CA MET A 170 -10.42 -0.78 6.74
C MET A 170 -10.78 -0.09 5.43
N SER A 171 -9.97 0.88 5.03
CA SER A 171 -10.03 1.38 3.66
C SER A 171 -9.58 0.29 2.69
N HIS A 172 -10.01 0.41 1.43
CA HIS A 172 -9.52 -0.47 0.36
C HIS A 172 -7.99 -0.51 0.31
N GLN A 173 -7.32 0.64 0.44
CA GLN A 173 -5.85 0.71 0.44
C GLN A 173 -5.21 -0.02 1.62
N GLN A 174 -5.78 0.09 2.83
CA GLN A 174 -5.30 -0.67 3.98
C GLN A 174 -5.51 -2.18 3.81
N ALA A 175 -6.62 -2.58 3.18
CA ALA A 175 -6.85 -3.98 2.84
C ALA A 175 -5.82 -4.47 1.81
N GLU A 176 -5.57 -3.70 0.74
CA GLU A 176 -4.51 -4.01 -0.22
C GLU A 176 -3.16 -4.15 0.48
N ASN A 177 -2.77 -3.19 1.32
CA ASN A 177 -1.52 -3.22 2.08
C ASN A 177 -1.44 -4.47 2.98
N PHE A 178 -2.51 -4.80 3.69
CA PHE A 178 -2.57 -5.97 4.57
C PHE A 178 -2.33 -7.29 3.81
N PHE A 179 -2.88 -7.42 2.61
CA PHE A 179 -2.64 -8.59 1.78
C PHE A 179 -1.34 -8.50 0.99
N PHE A 180 -0.82 -7.31 0.69
CA PHE A 180 0.53 -7.14 0.16
C PHE A 180 1.56 -7.59 1.21
N MET A 181 1.23 -7.44 2.49
CA MET A 181 1.92 -8.06 3.62
C MET A 181 1.77 -9.59 3.68
N LYS A 182 1.15 -10.27 2.69
CA LYS A 182 1.41 -11.69 2.34
C LYS A 182 2.90 -12.02 2.31
N TRP A 183 3.74 -11.01 2.07
CA TRP A 183 5.20 -11.08 2.13
C TRP A 183 5.79 -11.30 3.54
N ALA A 184 5.12 -10.83 4.61
CA ALA A 184 5.47 -11.19 5.99
C ALA A 184 5.44 -12.70 6.21
N MET A 185 4.56 -13.40 5.48
CA MET A 185 4.45 -14.85 5.52
C MET A 185 5.44 -15.59 4.62
N GLN A 186 6.06 -14.95 3.64
CA GLN A 186 7.20 -15.56 2.96
C GLN A 186 8.40 -15.74 3.89
N CYS A 187 8.49 -14.99 4.99
CA CYS A 187 9.41 -15.30 6.09
C CYS A 187 9.05 -16.60 6.84
N ILE A 188 7.75 -16.94 6.88
CA ILE A 188 7.22 -18.21 7.40
C ILE A 188 7.43 -19.34 6.37
N GLN A 189 7.59 -18.99 5.11
CA GLN A 189 7.50 -19.90 3.98
C GLN A 189 8.76 -19.91 3.12
N PHE A 190 9.81 -20.46 3.69
CA PHE A 190 10.75 -21.30 2.95
C PHE A 190 10.92 -22.59 3.73
N TRP A 191 10.00 -23.53 3.46
CA TRP A 191 10.11 -24.90 3.91
C TRP A 191 10.99 -25.70 2.94
N GLU A 192 12.22 -25.22 2.73
CA GLU A 192 13.33 -25.98 2.14
C GLU A 192 14.65 -25.20 2.37
N GLU A 193 15.42 -25.67 3.34
CA GLU A 193 16.89 -25.57 3.42
C GLU A 193 17.55 -24.19 3.18
N GLN A 194 17.19 -23.16 3.95
CA GLN A 194 18.07 -21.98 4.02
C GLN A 194 18.92 -22.02 5.28
N PHE A 195 20.18 -22.44 5.09
CA PHE A 195 21.25 -22.44 6.09
C PHE A 195 21.62 -21.00 6.55
N PHE A 196 21.12 -19.96 5.87
CA PHE A 196 21.54 -18.57 6.05
C PHE A 196 20.36 -17.60 6.16
N GLN A 197 20.39 -16.79 7.23
CA GLN A 197 19.37 -15.78 7.56
C GLN A 197 19.22 -14.67 6.50
N HIS A 198 20.22 -14.47 5.64
CA HIS A 198 20.30 -13.33 4.71
C HIS A 198 19.56 -13.53 3.37
N VAL A 199 18.93 -14.69 3.14
CA VAL A 199 18.31 -15.04 1.84
C VAL A 199 16.77 -15.06 1.90
N ALA A 200 16.18 -14.85 3.09
CA ALA A 200 14.72 -14.72 3.23
C ALA A 200 14.25 -13.36 2.68
N GLY A 201 13.27 -13.33 1.77
CA GLY A 201 12.87 -12.09 1.09
C GLY A 201 11.54 -12.11 0.33
N THR A 202 11.17 -10.93 -0.20
CA THR A 202 9.80 -10.50 -0.55
C THR A 202 9.72 -9.88 -1.96
N ARG A 203 9.67 -10.66 -3.04
CA ARG A 203 9.60 -10.12 -4.42
C ARG A 203 8.61 -10.87 -5.31
N CYS A 204 7.43 -10.29 -5.58
CA CYS A 204 6.60 -10.66 -6.74
C CYS A 204 5.46 -9.64 -6.99
N PRO A 205 5.22 -9.20 -8.24
CA PRO A 205 4.01 -8.45 -8.60
C PRO A 205 2.77 -9.36 -8.58
N THR A 206 1.59 -8.87 -8.17
CA THR A 206 0.31 -9.60 -8.25
C THR A 206 -0.87 -8.65 -8.43
N ASP A 207 -1.78 -9.00 -9.35
CA ASP A 207 -3.05 -8.30 -9.56
C ASP A 207 -4.04 -8.64 -8.44
N PHE A 208 -4.27 -7.67 -7.55
CA PHE A 208 -4.83 -7.91 -6.23
C PHE A 208 -6.37 -7.80 -6.17
N ALA A 209 -6.99 -7.10 -7.11
CA ALA A 209 -8.43 -6.88 -7.10
C ALA A 209 -9.23 -8.13 -7.51
N GLU A 210 -8.71 -8.96 -8.42
CA GLU A 210 -9.33 -10.26 -8.76
C GLU A 210 -9.29 -11.25 -7.59
N ILE A 211 -8.30 -11.11 -6.71
CA ILE A 211 -8.16 -11.91 -5.49
C ILE A 211 -9.23 -11.49 -4.49
N LEU A 212 -9.42 -10.19 -4.25
CA LEU A 212 -10.45 -9.67 -3.34
C LEU A 212 -11.86 -10.17 -3.71
N GLN A 213 -12.21 -10.20 -5.00
CA GLN A 213 -13.52 -10.65 -5.47
C GLN A 213 -13.86 -12.08 -5.00
N LYS A 214 -12.89 -12.99 -5.07
CA LYS A 214 -13.10 -14.42 -4.80
C LYS A 214 -13.10 -14.76 -3.31
N ILE A 215 -12.78 -13.78 -2.45
CA ILE A 215 -12.21 -14.06 -1.13
C ILE A 215 -12.82 -13.18 -0.04
N CYS A 216 -12.99 -11.88 -0.27
CA CYS A 216 -13.66 -11.02 0.69
C CYS A 216 -15.16 -11.28 0.71
N ARG A 217 -15.69 -11.49 1.91
CA ARG A 217 -17.13 -11.70 2.16
C ARG A 217 -17.67 -10.56 3.02
N ASP A 218 -18.91 -10.16 2.78
CA ASP A 218 -19.63 -9.27 3.69
C ASP A 218 -19.99 -10.00 4.99
N VAL A 219 -20.47 -9.26 5.99
CA VAL A 219 -20.96 -9.83 7.27
C VAL A 219 -22.07 -10.87 7.10
N SER A 220 -22.73 -10.92 5.94
CA SER A 220 -23.75 -11.93 5.58
C SER A 220 -23.18 -13.12 4.81
N GLY A 221 -21.86 -13.18 4.61
CA GLY A 221 -21.16 -14.24 3.89
C GLY A 221 -21.20 -14.14 2.37
N ARG A 222 -21.72 -13.04 1.79
CA ARG A 222 -21.80 -12.86 0.33
C ARG A 222 -20.49 -12.32 -0.22
N PHE A 223 -20.11 -12.77 -1.41
CA PHE A 223 -18.97 -12.25 -2.13
C PHE A 223 -19.29 -10.93 -2.83
N MET A 224 -18.22 -10.19 -3.13
CA MET A 224 -18.27 -9.02 -3.99
C MET A 224 -18.71 -9.41 -5.40
N ASP A 225 -19.61 -8.62 -5.99
CA ASP A 225 -20.02 -8.85 -7.37
C ASP A 225 -18.93 -8.42 -8.37
N SER A 226 -19.10 -8.80 -9.65
CA SER A 226 -18.12 -8.47 -10.69
C SER A 226 -18.05 -6.98 -11.02
N GLU A 227 -19.11 -6.22 -10.76
CA GLU A 227 -19.19 -4.80 -11.05
C GLU A 227 -18.44 -3.98 -9.99
N GLN A 228 -18.62 -4.34 -8.71
CA GLN A 228 -17.89 -3.85 -7.55
C GLN A 228 -16.39 -4.12 -7.70
N ALA A 229 -16.01 -5.36 -8.05
CA ALA A 229 -14.60 -5.71 -8.28
C ALA A 229 -13.99 -4.94 -9.45
N SER A 230 -14.70 -4.84 -10.58
CA SER A 230 -14.26 -4.03 -11.74
C SER A 230 -14.09 -2.56 -11.38
N THR A 231 -14.96 -2.03 -10.52
CA THR A 231 -14.89 -0.64 -10.08
C THR A 231 -13.69 -0.39 -9.17
N LEU A 232 -13.35 -1.32 -8.28
CA LEU A 232 -12.10 -1.22 -7.50
C LEU A 232 -10.86 -1.22 -8.40
N ILE A 233 -10.82 -2.06 -9.43
CA ILE A 233 -9.75 -2.04 -10.45
C ILE A 233 -9.66 -0.66 -11.12
N LYS A 234 -10.81 -0.08 -11.48
CA LYS A 234 -10.87 1.26 -12.08
C LYS A 234 -10.40 2.35 -11.11
N CYS A 235 -10.73 2.25 -9.82
CA CYS A 235 -10.28 3.17 -8.79
C CYS A 235 -8.75 3.17 -8.60
N ARG A 236 -8.08 2.06 -8.91
CA ARG A 236 -6.61 1.98 -8.94
C ARG A 236 -6.00 2.64 -10.17
N ARG A 237 -6.75 2.72 -11.29
CA ARG A 237 -6.30 3.27 -12.57
C ARG A 237 -6.87 4.68 -12.83
N ILE A 238 -6.82 5.54 -11.81
CA ILE A 238 -7.19 6.96 -11.92
C ILE A 238 -5.90 7.75 -12.20
N PHE A 239 -5.86 8.44 -13.35
CA PHE A 239 -4.71 9.21 -13.82
C PHE A 239 -3.36 8.45 -13.76
N PRO A 240 -3.28 7.24 -14.35
CA PRO A 240 -2.09 6.41 -14.27
C PRO A 240 -0.87 7.07 -14.92
N ALA A 241 -1.03 7.88 -15.98
CA ALA A 241 0.13 8.50 -16.63
C ALA A 241 0.77 9.55 -15.73
N ILE A 242 -0.02 10.37 -15.04
CA ILE A 242 0.49 11.34 -14.07
C ILE A 242 1.14 10.63 -12.88
N HIS A 243 0.50 9.59 -12.33
CA HIS A 243 1.04 8.85 -11.19
C HIS A 243 2.38 8.17 -11.55
N ASN A 244 2.45 7.50 -12.70
CA ASN A 244 3.67 6.86 -13.17
C ASN A 244 4.78 7.89 -13.44
N THR A 245 4.42 9.06 -13.98
CA THR A 245 5.38 10.16 -14.18
C THR A 245 5.91 10.68 -12.84
N GLN A 246 5.07 10.84 -11.82
CA GLN A 246 5.52 11.21 -10.47
C GLN A 246 6.47 10.17 -9.88
N GLN A 247 6.15 8.88 -9.98
CA GLN A 247 7.02 7.79 -9.53
C GLN A 247 8.36 7.77 -10.27
N ALA A 248 8.35 8.04 -11.57
CA ALA A 248 9.57 8.17 -12.36
C ALA A 248 10.44 9.35 -11.90
N ILE A 249 9.82 10.48 -11.53
CA ILE A 249 10.55 11.64 -11.01
C ILE A 249 11.18 11.32 -9.65
N PHE A 250 10.47 10.65 -8.74
CA PHE A 250 11.05 10.22 -7.46
C PHE A 250 12.19 9.21 -7.65
N SER A 251 12.03 8.28 -8.60
CA SER A 251 13.07 7.32 -8.96
C SER A 251 14.32 8.00 -9.52
N LEU A 252 14.14 8.98 -10.41
CA LEU A 252 15.24 9.73 -11.00
C LEU A 252 15.93 10.62 -9.96
N LEU A 253 15.15 11.26 -9.07
CA LEU A 253 15.70 12.04 -7.96
C LEU A 253 16.61 11.17 -7.08
N ASP A 254 16.16 9.97 -6.69
CA ASP A 254 16.94 9.01 -5.90
C ASP A 254 18.28 8.67 -6.58
N LEU A 255 18.26 8.39 -7.88
CA LEU A 255 19.47 8.11 -8.67
C LEU A 255 20.40 9.31 -8.77
N GLU A 256 19.87 10.52 -8.94
CA GLU A 256 20.70 11.72 -9.11
C GLU A 256 21.33 12.17 -7.80
N ILE A 257 20.60 12.13 -6.67
CA ILE A 257 21.13 12.55 -5.37
C ILE A 257 22.17 11.57 -4.81
N HIS A 258 22.09 10.28 -5.15
CA HIS A 258 23.04 9.25 -4.72
C HIS A 258 24.08 8.88 -5.78
N GLY A 259 23.94 9.40 -7.00
CA GLY A 259 24.84 9.16 -8.12
C GLY A 259 25.66 10.41 -8.45
N GLU A 260 25.38 11.00 -9.61
CA GLU A 260 26.19 12.06 -10.22
C GLU A 260 26.28 13.32 -9.34
N HIS A 261 25.17 13.74 -8.73
CA HIS A 261 25.10 14.98 -7.96
C HIS A 261 25.46 14.81 -6.47
N ALA A 262 25.79 13.60 -6.01
CA ALA A 262 26.06 13.31 -4.60
C ALA A 262 27.22 14.17 -4.04
N ALA A 263 28.30 14.31 -4.79
CA ALA A 263 29.46 15.11 -4.40
C ALA A 263 29.10 16.61 -4.30
N ASP A 264 28.32 17.13 -5.24
CA ASP A 264 27.93 18.53 -5.27
C ASP A 264 26.93 18.88 -4.17
N ILE A 265 26.01 17.98 -3.84
CA ILE A 265 25.09 18.12 -2.70
C ILE A 265 25.89 18.14 -1.39
N SER A 266 26.85 17.22 -1.22
CA SER A 266 27.68 17.15 0.00
C SER A 266 28.54 18.40 0.22
N GLN A 267 28.93 19.07 -0.87
CA GLN A 267 29.72 20.31 -0.86
C GLN A 267 28.85 21.58 -0.83
N ASN A 268 27.53 21.44 -0.63
CA ASN A 268 26.55 22.54 -0.66
C ASN A 268 26.57 23.36 -1.97
N LYS A 269 27.00 22.75 -3.08
CA LYS A 269 26.98 23.38 -4.41
C LYS A 269 25.62 23.25 -5.08
N LEU A 270 24.87 22.20 -4.75
CA LEU A 270 23.53 21.92 -5.29
C LEU A 270 22.54 21.68 -4.15
N CYS A 271 21.38 22.34 -4.23
CA CYS A 271 20.26 22.10 -3.32
C CYS A 271 19.37 20.97 -3.87
N THR A 272 19.03 19.99 -3.02
CA THR A 272 18.14 18.88 -3.41
C THR A 272 16.74 19.36 -3.78
N THR A 273 16.25 20.43 -3.15
CA THR A 273 14.96 21.05 -3.50
C THR A 273 15.00 21.65 -4.91
N ASP A 274 16.10 22.30 -5.29
CA ASP A 274 16.22 22.88 -6.62
C ASP A 274 16.28 21.79 -7.69
N LEU A 275 17.01 20.70 -7.42
CA LEU A 275 17.05 19.53 -8.29
C LEU A 275 15.65 18.91 -8.47
N PHE A 276 14.94 18.69 -7.37
CA PHE A 276 13.58 18.18 -7.37
C PHE A 276 12.63 19.03 -8.23
N LEU A 277 12.67 20.35 -8.05
CA LEU A 277 11.86 21.29 -8.84
C LEU A 277 12.25 21.30 -10.32
N GLN A 278 13.54 21.14 -10.65
CA GLN A 278 14.01 21.05 -12.03
C GLN A 278 13.49 19.79 -12.73
N LEU A 279 13.58 18.64 -12.06
CA LEU A 279 13.05 17.38 -12.58
C LEU A 279 11.54 17.47 -12.82
N HIS A 280 10.80 18.04 -11.85
CA HIS A 280 9.37 18.25 -12.02
C HIS A 280 9.04 19.20 -13.16
N LYS A 281 9.73 20.34 -13.28
CA LYS A 281 9.50 21.29 -14.38
C LYS A 281 9.77 20.66 -15.75
N LYS A 282 10.73 19.74 -15.85
CA LYS A 282 11.07 19.04 -17.08
C LYS A 282 10.01 18.00 -17.46
N ALA A 283 9.51 17.24 -16.49
CA ALA A 283 8.58 16.14 -16.73
C ALA A 283 7.10 16.59 -16.76
N LEU A 284 6.73 17.59 -15.95
CA LEU A 284 5.36 18.10 -15.78
C LEU A 284 5.36 19.64 -15.82
N PRO A 285 5.68 20.27 -16.97
CA PRO A 285 5.85 21.73 -17.08
C PRO A 285 4.57 22.53 -16.82
N GLN A 286 3.40 21.89 -16.94
CA GLN A 286 2.08 22.49 -16.74
C GLN A 286 1.72 22.60 -15.25
N LEU A 287 2.42 21.89 -14.37
CA LEU A 287 2.21 21.98 -12.93
C LEU A 287 3.01 23.16 -12.37
N ASN A 288 2.30 24.05 -11.69
CA ASN A 288 2.91 25.12 -10.93
C ASN A 288 3.27 24.62 -9.54
N ILE A 289 4.57 24.47 -9.30
CA ILE A 289 5.12 24.01 -8.02
C ILE A 289 5.85 25.18 -7.36
N PRO A 290 5.44 25.59 -6.15
CA PRO A 290 6.12 26.65 -5.40
C PRO A 290 7.60 26.34 -5.17
N ARG A 291 8.46 27.37 -5.18
CA ARG A 291 9.92 27.20 -4.96
C ARG A 291 10.27 26.63 -3.58
N ASN A 292 9.39 26.79 -2.60
CA ASN A 292 9.55 26.26 -1.25
C ASN A 292 8.91 24.88 -1.06
N TYR A 293 8.51 24.20 -2.14
CA TYR A 293 7.92 22.88 -2.09
C TYR A 293 9.00 21.80 -1.94
N ALA A 294 9.31 21.44 -0.70
CA ALA A 294 10.32 20.44 -0.34
C ALA A 294 9.69 19.11 0.09
N TYR A 295 8.81 18.55 -0.74
CA TYR A 295 8.11 17.30 -0.43
C TYR A 295 9.05 16.10 -0.33
N HIS A 296 10.13 16.08 -1.11
CA HIS A 296 11.15 15.03 -1.09
C HIS A 296 11.77 14.81 0.30
N HIS A 297 11.79 15.83 1.17
CA HIS A 297 12.23 15.66 2.57
C HIS A 297 11.34 14.74 3.41
N ARG A 298 10.12 14.44 2.94
CA ARG A 298 9.19 13.50 3.58
C ARG A 298 9.35 12.08 3.06
N ILE A 299 10.14 11.85 2.00
CA ILE A 299 10.35 10.53 1.42
C ILE A 299 11.46 9.84 2.21
N SER A 300 11.07 9.03 3.20
CA SER A 300 11.99 8.33 4.09
C SER A 300 12.92 7.35 3.34
N HIS A 301 12.45 6.77 2.24
CA HIS A 301 13.25 5.88 1.39
C HIS A 301 14.50 6.55 0.81
N LEU A 302 14.46 7.86 0.51
CA LEU A 302 15.64 8.59 0.02
C LEU A 302 16.80 8.62 1.03
N VAL A 303 16.54 8.37 2.32
CA VAL A 303 17.57 8.39 3.37
C VAL A 303 17.89 6.98 3.86
N MET A 304 16.87 6.13 4.02
CA MET A 304 17.03 4.78 4.59
C MET A 304 17.41 3.73 3.56
N GLU A 305 17.00 3.90 2.31
CA GLU A 305 17.02 2.89 1.24
C GLU A 305 17.48 3.54 -0.07
N GLN A 306 18.76 3.91 -0.12
CA GLN A 306 19.36 4.62 -1.26
C GLN A 306 19.32 3.79 -2.54
N ASN A 307 18.98 4.40 -3.68
CA ASN A 307 18.90 3.76 -5.00
C ASN A 307 17.91 2.58 -5.04
N ILE A 308 16.75 2.69 -4.42
CA ILE A 308 15.75 1.61 -4.38
C ILE A 308 14.40 2.02 -4.99
N ILE A 309 14.08 3.32 -5.08
CA ILE A 309 12.76 3.78 -5.53
C ILE A 309 12.48 3.33 -6.99
N HIS A 310 13.52 3.28 -7.83
CA HIS A 310 13.41 2.83 -9.21
C HIS A 310 12.97 1.36 -9.36
N ILE A 311 13.16 0.52 -8.32
CA ILE A 311 12.75 -0.89 -8.33
C ILE A 311 11.23 -0.99 -8.38
N SER A 312 10.52 -0.17 -7.61
CA SER A 312 9.05 -0.10 -7.63
C SER A 312 8.51 0.35 -8.99
N LEU A 313 9.22 1.25 -9.68
CA LEU A 313 8.85 1.67 -11.03
C LEU A 313 9.03 0.53 -12.05
N LEU A 314 10.11 -0.23 -11.96
CA LEU A 314 10.33 -1.40 -12.83
C LEU A 314 9.21 -2.44 -12.64
N GLU A 315 8.77 -2.66 -11.40
CA GLU A 315 7.64 -3.55 -11.12
C GLU A 315 6.31 -3.03 -11.69
N LEU A 316 6.09 -1.71 -11.72
CA LEU A 316 4.91 -1.08 -12.32
C LEU A 316 4.90 -1.18 -13.85
N VAL A 317 6.05 -1.08 -14.52
CA VAL A 317 6.16 -1.17 -15.99
C VAL A 317 5.95 -2.61 -16.49
N HIS A 318 6.18 -3.61 -15.64
CA HIS A 318 6.00 -5.02 -15.98
C HIS A 318 4.58 -5.57 -15.74
N GLN A 319 3.65 -4.76 -15.19
CA GLN A 319 2.23 -5.11 -14.96
C GLN A 319 1.33 -4.59 -16.09
#